data_AF-W0IUV1-F1
#
_entry.id   AF-W0IUV1-F1
#
_cell.length_a   1.000
_cell.length_b   1.000
_cell.length_c   1.000
_cell.angle_alpha   90.00
_cell.angle_beta   90.00
_cell.angle_gamma   90.00
#
_symmetry.space_group_name_H-M   'P 1'
#
loop_
_entity.id
_entity.type
_entity.pdbx_description
1 polymer ?
#
loop_
_entity_poly.entity_id
_entity_poly.type
_entity_poly.pdbx_seq_one_letter_code
_entity_poly.pdbx_strand_id
1 'polypeptide(L)'
;MERPSFRKPKEHFDTDAHPSHVTFDDGKNTRRNIPWMHYAEARWDYAEPDTIKVEIGDWVVFLSGHNLGPLFAAIENHTLARVRAHPEFAADREREADTFVREVRFVKPAPPRKGQLELGLG
;
A
#
# COMPACT_ATOMS: atom_id res chain seq x y z
N MET A 1 -21.92 31.27 -7.29
CA MET A 1 -21.02 30.41 -8.08
C MET A 1 -19.76 30.22 -7.25
N GLU A 2 -19.65 29.09 -6.58
CA GLU A 2 -18.44 28.72 -5.84
C GLU A 2 -17.31 28.54 -6.85
N ARG A 3 -16.20 29.26 -6.66
CA ARG A 3 -15.05 29.17 -7.56
C ARG A 3 -14.41 27.80 -7.31
N PRO A 4 -14.22 26.95 -8.35
CA PRO A 4 -13.51 25.71 -8.15
C PRO A 4 -12.10 26.02 -7.63
N SER A 5 -11.79 25.52 -6.45
CA SER A 5 -10.47 25.59 -5.84
C SER A 5 -9.52 24.73 -6.68
N PHE A 6 -8.72 25.38 -7.53
CA PHE A 6 -7.65 24.75 -8.33
C PHE A 6 -6.45 24.34 -7.47
N ARG A 7 -6.68 23.67 -6.35
CA ARG A 7 -5.61 23.12 -5.53
C ARG A 7 -4.98 21.96 -6.29
N LYS A 8 -3.65 21.96 -6.42
CA LYS A 8 -2.93 20.82 -6.98
C LYS A 8 -3.19 19.58 -6.11
N PRO A 9 -3.50 18.42 -6.71
CA PRO A 9 -3.52 17.14 -6.01
C PRO A 9 -2.29 16.98 -5.14
N LYS A 10 -2.49 16.68 -3.86
CA LYS A 10 -1.40 16.39 -2.93
C LYS A 10 -1.23 14.89 -2.78
N GLU A 11 0.01 14.44 -2.87
CA GLU A 11 0.41 13.08 -2.56
C GLU A 11 0.78 12.99 -1.08
N HIS A 12 0.15 12.06 -0.36
CA HIS A 12 0.38 11.83 1.07
C HIS A 12 1.30 10.63 1.32
N PHE A 13 2.42 10.60 0.59
CA PHE A 13 3.49 9.63 0.72
C PHE A 13 4.81 10.27 0.29
N ASP A 14 5.93 9.72 0.76
CA ASP A 14 7.27 10.19 0.45
C ASP A 14 7.92 9.27 -0.60
N THR A 15 8.61 9.86 -1.57
CA THR A 15 9.41 9.14 -2.55
C THR A 15 10.88 9.50 -2.44
N ASP A 16 11.74 8.56 -2.79
CA ASP A 16 13.18 8.73 -2.94
C ASP A 16 13.64 8.02 -4.23
N ALA A 17 14.77 8.43 -4.80
CA ALA A 17 15.25 7.84 -6.05
C ALA A 17 15.72 6.39 -5.88
N HIS A 18 16.31 6.04 -4.74
CA HIS A 18 16.85 4.70 -4.48
C HIS A 18 16.73 4.34 -2.99
N PRO A 19 15.51 4.27 -2.43
CA PRO A 19 15.33 3.89 -1.04
C PRO A 19 15.80 2.45 -0.83
N SER A 20 16.53 2.19 0.27
CA SER A 20 16.92 0.83 0.65
C SER A 20 15.75 0.01 1.22
N HIS A 21 14.72 0.70 1.72
CA HIS A 21 13.54 0.13 2.34
C HIS A 21 12.33 1.04 2.17
N VAL A 22 11.14 0.47 2.33
CA VAL A 22 9.88 1.20 2.41
C VAL A 22 9.34 1.18 3.83
N THR A 23 8.82 2.32 4.27
CA THR A 23 8.11 2.44 5.55
C THR A 23 6.60 2.40 5.32
N PHE A 24 5.92 1.43 5.92
CA PHE A 24 4.47 1.37 6.03
C PHE A 24 4.04 1.74 7.45
N ASP A 25 3.18 2.72 7.60
CA ASP A 25 2.73 3.26 8.88
C ASP A 25 1.20 3.27 8.92
N ASP A 26 0.60 2.52 9.85
CA ASP A 26 -0.87 2.46 10.02
C ASP A 26 -1.46 3.74 10.63
N GLY A 27 -0.62 4.71 10.96
CA GLY A 27 -0.99 5.98 11.55
C GLY A 27 -1.45 5.89 13.00
N LYS A 28 -1.46 4.68 13.60
CA LYS A 28 -2.00 4.41 14.94
C LYS A 28 -0.94 3.77 15.84
N ASN A 29 -0.59 2.51 15.59
CA ASN A 29 0.22 1.69 16.50
C ASN A 29 1.37 0.96 15.81
N THR A 30 1.23 0.67 14.52
CA THR A 30 2.13 -0.22 13.79
C THR A 30 2.82 0.53 12.66
N ARG A 31 4.14 0.61 12.78
CA ARG A 31 5.04 1.05 11.72
C ARG A 31 6.02 -0.07 11.39
N ARG A 32 6.20 -0.37 10.10
CA ARG A 32 7.14 -1.37 9.61
C ARG A 32 8.02 -0.79 8.53
N ASN A 33 9.32 -1.03 8.65
CA ASN A 33 10.31 -0.75 7.62
C ASN A 33 10.67 -2.08 6.98
N ILE A 34 10.45 -2.22 5.67
CA ILE A 34 10.69 -3.48 4.94
C ILE A 34 11.67 -3.22 3.79
N PRO A 35 12.78 -3.97 3.69
CA PRO A 35 13.75 -3.79 2.60
C PRO A 35 13.14 -4.02 1.23
N TRP A 36 13.43 -3.14 0.26
CA TRP A 36 12.98 -3.29 -1.13
C TRP A 36 13.54 -4.54 -1.81
N MET A 37 14.70 -5.03 -1.36
CA MET A 37 15.29 -6.29 -1.83
C MET A 37 14.38 -7.51 -1.62
N HIS A 38 13.38 -7.42 -0.74
CA HIS A 38 12.41 -8.48 -0.49
C HIS A 38 11.08 -8.29 -1.23
N TYR A 39 10.97 -7.27 -2.09
CA TYR A 39 9.78 -7.04 -2.88
C TYR A 39 9.54 -8.22 -3.83
N ALA A 40 8.32 -8.75 -3.79
CA ALA A 40 7.87 -9.78 -4.71
C ALA A 40 7.00 -9.16 -5.80
N GLU A 41 5.92 -8.48 -5.42
CA GLU A 41 4.99 -7.87 -6.37
C GLU A 41 3.99 -6.91 -5.68
N ALA A 42 3.34 -6.08 -6.48
CA ALA A 42 2.17 -5.32 -6.09
C ALA A 42 1.03 -5.60 -7.07
N ARG A 43 -0.17 -5.77 -6.54
CA ARG A 43 -1.40 -5.96 -7.30
C ARG A 43 -2.38 -4.85 -7.00
N TRP A 44 -2.99 -4.34 -8.05
CA TRP A 44 -4.09 -3.39 -7.98
C TRP A 44 -5.18 -3.87 -8.93
N ASP A 45 -6.29 -4.34 -8.35
CA ASP A 45 -7.37 -4.98 -9.10
C ASP A 45 -8.42 -3.93 -9.53
N TYR A 46 -8.93 -4.07 -10.76
CA TYR A 46 -9.97 -3.17 -11.27
C TYR A 46 -11.29 -3.29 -10.52
N ALA A 47 -11.59 -4.44 -9.91
CA ALA A 47 -12.77 -4.64 -9.08
C ALA A 47 -12.63 -4.02 -7.68
N GLU A 48 -11.39 -3.79 -7.21
CA GLU A 48 -11.08 -3.18 -5.92
C GLU A 48 -10.12 -1.97 -6.11
N PRO A 49 -10.57 -0.91 -6.81
CA PRO A 49 -9.70 0.21 -7.18
C PRO A 49 -9.20 1.03 -5.99
N ASP A 50 -9.79 0.85 -4.81
CA ASP A 50 -9.38 1.54 -3.59
C ASP A 50 -8.37 0.74 -2.75
N THR A 51 -7.87 -0.40 -3.24
CA THR A 51 -6.98 -1.30 -2.48
C THR A 51 -5.78 -1.75 -3.32
N ILE A 52 -4.56 -1.49 -2.85
CA ILE A 52 -3.33 -2.10 -3.36
C ILE A 52 -2.89 -3.21 -2.41
N LYS A 53 -2.56 -4.38 -2.96
CA LYS A 53 -1.91 -5.48 -2.24
C LYS A 53 -0.42 -5.49 -2.58
N VAL A 54 0.44 -5.39 -1.59
CA VAL A 54 1.90 -5.44 -1.76
C VAL A 54 2.45 -6.68 -1.05
N GLU A 55 3.15 -7.53 -1.79
CA GLU A 55 3.84 -8.71 -1.26
C GLU A 55 5.33 -8.38 -1.14
N ILE A 56 5.83 -8.31 0.10
CA ILE A 56 7.21 -7.92 0.38
C ILE A 56 7.77 -8.65 1.63
N GLY A 57 8.79 -9.47 1.42
CA GLY A 57 9.33 -10.37 2.43
C GLY A 57 8.27 -11.34 2.96
N ASP A 58 8.19 -11.48 4.28
CA ASP A 58 7.17 -12.31 4.94
C ASP A 58 5.83 -11.58 5.15
N TRP A 59 5.56 -10.53 4.38
CA TRP A 59 4.39 -9.68 4.58
C TRP A 59 3.58 -9.51 3.30
N VAL A 60 2.27 -9.57 3.49
CA VAL A 60 1.28 -9.00 2.59
C VAL A 60 0.77 -7.72 3.25
N VAL A 61 1.03 -6.58 2.62
CA VAL A 61 0.58 -5.26 3.07
C VAL A 61 -0.59 -4.82 2.19
N PHE A 62 -1.74 -4.56 2.80
CA PHE A 62 -2.89 -4.00 2.11
C PHE A 62 -2.96 -2.50 2.39
N LEU A 63 -2.99 -1.71 1.31
CA LEU A 63 -3.12 -0.26 1.34
C LEU A 63 -4.49 0.10 0.79
N SER A 64 -5.39 0.50 1.67
CA SER A 64 -6.71 1.00 1.26
C SER A 64 -6.67 2.52 1.25
N GLY A 65 -7.19 3.17 0.22
CA GLY A 65 -7.07 4.62 0.08
C GLY A 65 -7.89 5.23 -1.04
N HIS A 66 -7.44 6.38 -1.54
CA HIS A 66 -8.09 7.14 -2.60
C HIS A 66 -7.07 7.62 -3.62
N ASN A 67 -7.47 7.68 -4.90
CA ASN A 67 -6.63 8.02 -6.05
C ASN A 67 -5.26 7.32 -6.02
N LEU A 68 -5.27 6.00 -5.85
CA LEU A 68 -4.08 5.21 -5.53
C LEU A 68 -3.07 5.05 -6.68
N GLY A 69 -3.37 5.56 -7.88
CA GLY A 69 -2.52 5.42 -9.07
C GLY A 69 -1.08 5.90 -8.88
N PRO A 70 -0.82 7.12 -8.40
CA PRO A 70 0.54 7.58 -8.13
C PRO A 70 1.26 6.75 -7.07
N LEU A 71 0.54 6.29 -6.04
CA LEU A 71 1.11 5.42 -5.01
C LEU A 71 1.50 4.05 -5.60
N PHE A 72 0.64 3.45 -6.42
CA PHE A 72 0.92 2.19 -7.10
C PHE A 72 2.16 2.32 -8.00
N ALA A 73 2.25 3.40 -8.78
CA ALA A 73 3.42 3.67 -9.60
C ALA A 73 4.70 3.83 -8.76
N ALA A 74 4.65 4.49 -7.60
CA ALA A 74 5.79 4.62 -6.71
C ALA A 74 6.23 3.28 -6.10
N ILE A 75 5.30 2.35 -5.88
CA ILE A 75 5.59 0.99 -5.42
C ILE A 75 6.26 0.19 -6.54
N GLU A 76 5.67 0.15 -7.73
CA GLU A 76 6.21 -0.60 -8.88
C GLU A 76 7.61 -0.13 -9.31
N ASN A 77 7.89 1.17 -9.17
CA ASN A 77 9.20 1.74 -9.48
C ASN A 77 10.21 1.65 -8.32
N HIS A 78 9.82 1.07 -7.18
CA HIS A 78 10.63 1.02 -5.94
C HIS A 78 11.11 2.40 -5.46
N THR A 79 10.35 3.46 -5.74
CA THR A 79 10.67 4.83 -5.30
C THR A 79 9.93 5.21 -4.03
N LEU A 80 8.95 4.43 -3.57
CA LEU A 80 8.22 4.72 -2.34
C LEU A 80 9.15 4.55 -1.11
N ALA A 81 9.39 5.64 -0.39
CA ALA A 81 10.19 5.66 0.84
C ALA A 81 9.29 5.49 2.07
N ARG A 82 8.13 6.14 2.10
CA ARG A 82 7.18 6.06 3.21
C ARG A 82 5.74 6.30 2.79
N VAL A 83 4.82 5.53 3.34
CA VAL A 83 3.39 5.81 3.32
C VAL A 83 2.80 5.70 4.72
N ARG A 84 1.92 6.64 5.08
CA ARG A 84 1.20 6.67 6.36
C ARG A 84 -0.30 6.70 6.12
N ALA A 85 -1.05 5.92 6.90
CA ALA A 85 -2.51 5.99 6.89
C ALA A 85 -3.01 7.27 7.55
N HIS A 86 -4.00 7.89 6.91
CA HIS A 86 -4.72 9.08 7.33
C HIS A 86 -6.23 8.80 7.32
N PRO A 87 -6.76 8.02 8.29
CA PRO A 87 -8.19 7.73 8.36
C PRO A 87 -9.06 8.99 8.47
N GLU A 88 -8.51 10.08 9.01
CA GLU A 88 -9.18 11.37 9.14
C GLU A 88 -9.54 12.04 7.81
N PHE A 89 -8.87 11.69 6.70
CA PHE A 89 -9.12 12.30 5.39
C PHE A 89 -10.30 11.68 4.64
N ALA A 90 -10.85 10.54 5.10
CA ALA A 90 -11.92 9.85 4.41
C ALA A 90 -13.24 10.64 4.36
N ALA A 91 -13.47 11.57 5.29
CA ALA A 91 -14.69 12.38 5.36
C ALA A 91 -14.55 13.77 4.72
N ASP A 92 -13.34 14.11 4.24
CA ASP A 92 -13.01 15.46 3.79
C ASP A 92 -13.15 15.60 2.27
N ARG A 93 -14.19 16.32 1.85
CA ARG A 93 -14.48 16.56 0.42
C ARG A 93 -13.41 17.40 -0.27
N GLU A 94 -12.61 18.17 0.46
CA GLU A 94 -11.49 18.93 -0.13
C GLU A 94 -10.33 18.02 -0.56
N ARG A 95 -10.40 16.72 -0.22
CA ARG A 95 -9.39 15.70 -0.51
C ARG A 95 -9.76 14.76 -1.66
N GLU A 96 -10.90 14.98 -2.33
CA GLU A 96 -11.35 14.15 -3.45
C GLU A 96 -10.31 14.07 -4.59
N ALA A 97 -9.42 15.06 -4.72
CA ALA A 97 -8.35 15.06 -5.71
C ALA A 97 -6.98 14.61 -5.15
N ASP A 98 -6.84 14.43 -3.84
CA ASP A 98 -5.56 14.05 -3.20
C ASP A 98 -5.35 12.52 -3.30
N THR A 99 -4.09 12.08 -3.27
CA THR A 99 -3.73 10.65 -3.15
C THR A 99 -3.33 10.37 -1.72
N PHE A 100 -4.08 9.50 -1.04
CA PHE A 100 -3.82 9.15 0.36
C PHE A 100 -4.26 7.72 0.68
N VAL A 101 -3.64 7.15 1.71
CA VAL A 101 -4.03 5.86 2.30
C VAL A 101 -4.89 6.12 3.51
N ARG A 102 -6.07 5.50 3.60
CA ARG A 102 -6.93 5.54 4.79
C ARG A 102 -6.58 4.45 5.80
N GLU A 103 -6.05 3.34 5.32
CA GLU A 103 -5.76 2.17 6.15
C GLU A 103 -4.58 1.37 5.59
N VAL A 104 -3.69 0.93 6.48
CA VAL A 104 -2.62 -0.03 6.20
C VAL A 104 -2.86 -1.28 7.05
N ARG A 105 -2.95 -2.45 6.43
CA ARG A 105 -3.05 -3.74 7.14
C ARG A 105 -1.86 -4.63 6.83
N PHE A 106 -1.34 -5.29 7.86
CA PHE A 106 -0.22 -6.21 7.76
C PHE A 106 -0.69 -7.64 7.98
N VAL A 107 -0.43 -8.52 7.02
CA VAL A 107 -0.72 -9.96 7.12
C VAL A 107 0.57 -10.72 6.92
N LYS A 108 0.88 -11.68 7.79
CA LYS A 108 1.89 -12.70 7.48
C LYS A 108 1.20 -13.84 6.74
N PRO A 109 1.64 -14.22 5.54
CA PRO A 109 1.14 -15.43 4.92
C PRO A 109 1.48 -16.60 5.83
N ALA A 110 0.50 -17.49 6.08
CA ALA A 110 0.77 -18.69 6.84
C ALA A 110 1.81 -19.52 6.06
N PRO A 111 2.80 -20.14 6.74
CA PRO A 111 3.69 -21.05 6.05
C PRO A 111 2.85 -22.16 5.41
N PRO A 112 3.20 -22.62 4.19
CA PRO A 112 2.51 -23.75 3.58
C PRO A 112 2.54 -24.92 4.57
N ARG A 113 1.37 -25.44 4.94
CA ARG A 113 1.27 -26.62 5.80
C ARG A 113 1.96 -27.76 5.06
N LYS A 114 3.18 -28.11 5.46
CA LYS A 114 3.86 -29.35 5.01
C LYS A 114 3.02 -30.52 5.51
N GLY A 115 2.20 -31.12 4.64
CA GLY A 115 1.39 -32.26 5.06
C GLY A 115 0.29 -32.78 4.13
N GLN A 116 0.39 -32.61 2.80
CA GLN A 116 -0.47 -33.38 1.89
C GLN A 116 0.33 -33.91 0.70
N LEU A 117 1.34 -34.73 1.01
CA LEU A 117 1.80 -35.81 0.15
C LEU A 117 1.26 -37.10 0.79
N GLU A 118 -0.04 -37.34 0.67
CA GLU A 118 -0.54 -38.71 0.84
C GLU A 118 -0.25 -39.46 -0.47
N LEU A 119 0.67 -40.40 -0.33
CA LEU A 119 1.04 -41.43 -1.27
C LEU A 119 -0.20 -42.15 -1.81
N GLY A 120 -0.54 -41.89 -3.08
CA GLY A 120 -1.43 -42.73 -3.87
C GLY A 120 -0.63 -43.71 -4.73
N LEU A 121 0.11 -44.62 -4.09
CA LEU A 121 0.56 -45.87 -4.71
C LEU A 121 -0.21 -47.00 -4.02
N GLY A 122 -1.21 -47.52 -4.73
CA GLY A 122 -2.04 -48.66 -4.35
C GLY A 122 -2.94 -49.04 -5.50
#